data_AF-A0A432H5A6-F1
#
_entry.id   AF-A0A432H5A6-F1
#
_cell.length_a   1.000
_cell.length_b   1.000
_cell.length_c   1.000
_cell.angle_alpha   90.00
_cell.angle_beta   90.00
_cell.angle_gamma   90.00
#
_symmetry.space_group_name_H-M   'P 1'
#
loop_
_entity.id
_entity.type
_entity.pdbx_description
1 polymer ?
#
loop_
_entity_poly.entity_id
_entity_poly.type
_entity_poly.pdbx_seq_one_letter_code
_entity_poly.pdbx_strand_id
1 'polypeptide(L)'
;MTLILLLTLLCCVSCQMPGLRVSETGPWPGLASEEPVVRTRTILAIQGSSNRNFAPLLFPLLNDPDRWVRYNARSTILWLAGERRNTAPKYDYLSPPRERRYAVSDHQEWWTRLSSPEPPGP
;
A
#
# COMPACT_ATOMS: atom_id res chain seq x y z
N MET A 1 -36.38 -14.19 19.89
CA MET A 1 -34.91 -14.19 20.00
C MET A 1 -34.19 -14.76 18.77
N THR A 2 -34.80 -14.72 17.59
CA THR A 2 -34.20 -15.22 16.33
C THR A 2 -33.91 -14.11 15.32
N LEU A 3 -34.56 -12.94 15.45
CA LEU A 3 -34.38 -11.81 14.53
C LEU A 3 -33.06 -11.04 14.76
N ILE A 4 -32.59 -10.95 16.01
CA ILE A 4 -31.33 -10.27 16.37
C ILE A 4 -30.11 -11.07 15.87
N LEU A 5 -30.18 -12.41 15.88
CA LEU A 5 -29.12 -13.29 15.38
C LEU A 5 -28.98 -13.27 13.84
N LEU A 6 -30.06 -12.96 13.11
CA LEU A 6 -30.03 -12.78 11.65
C LEU A 6 -29.47 -11.41 11.25
N LEU A 7 -29.72 -10.37 12.03
CA LEU A 7 -29.17 -9.03 11.80
C LEU A 7 -27.67 -8.94 12.10
N THR A 8 -27.17 -9.68 13.11
CA THR A 8 -25.72 -9.73 13.39
C THR A 8 -24.95 -10.55 12.35
N LEU A 9 -25.58 -11.55 11.72
CA LEU A 9 -24.94 -12.33 10.67
C LEU A 9 -24.77 -11.55 9.35
N LEU A 10 -25.69 -10.63 9.03
CA LEU A 10 -25.59 -9.77 7.84
C LEU A 10 -24.56 -8.64 7.99
N CYS A 11 -24.28 -8.18 9.21
CA CYS A 11 -23.27 -7.13 9.44
C CYS A 11 -21.83 -7.62 9.20
N CYS A 12 -21.54 -8.90 9.44
CA CYS A 12 -20.18 -9.44 9.26
C CYS A 12 -19.76 -9.66 7.79
N VAL A 13 -20.71 -9.68 6.85
CA VAL A 13 -20.43 -9.91 5.43
C VAL A 13 -20.09 -8.60 4.70
N SER A 14 -20.31 -7.44 5.33
CA SER A 14 -20.33 -6.14 4.64
C SER A 14 -19.00 -5.35 4.65
N CYS A 15 -17.92 -5.86 5.25
CA CYS A 15 -16.63 -5.13 5.33
C CYS A 15 -15.48 -5.74 4.54
N GLN A 16 -15.69 -6.82 3.77
CA GLN A 16 -14.67 -7.27 2.82
C GLN A 16 -14.64 -6.31 1.63
N MET A 17 -14.00 -5.15 1.83
CA MET A 17 -13.56 -4.28 0.75
C MET A 17 -12.69 -5.14 -0.18
N PRO A 18 -13.17 -5.49 -1.40
CA PRO A 18 -12.36 -6.22 -2.35
C PRO A 18 -11.38 -5.19 -2.93
N GLY A 19 -10.21 -5.01 -2.32
CA GLY A 19 -9.36 -3.88 -2.70
C GLY A 19 -7.87 -3.98 -2.42
N LEU A 20 -7.44 -4.65 -1.35
CA LEU A 20 -6.02 -4.74 -1.02
C LEU A 20 -5.65 -6.17 -0.62
N ARG A 21 -4.90 -6.87 -1.46
CA ARG A 21 -4.29 -8.15 -1.06
C ARG A 21 -2.94 -7.85 -0.39
N VAL A 22 -2.98 -7.50 0.88
CA VAL A 22 -1.82 -7.50 1.75
C VAL A 22 -1.90 -8.75 2.63
N SER A 23 -0.82 -9.53 2.69
CA SER A 23 -0.82 -10.77 3.46
C SER A 23 -0.82 -10.50 4.97
N GLU A 24 -1.81 -11.04 5.68
CA GLU A 24 -1.88 -11.04 7.16
C GLU A 24 -0.81 -11.94 7.80
N THR A 25 -0.23 -12.87 7.06
CA THR A 25 0.81 -13.79 7.55
C THR A 25 2.24 -13.31 7.28
N GLY A 26 2.39 -12.13 6.67
CA GLY A 26 3.69 -11.54 6.38
C GLY A 26 4.37 -10.96 7.63
N PRO A 27 5.64 -10.50 7.51
CA PRO A 27 6.37 -9.88 8.62
C PRO A 27 5.76 -8.56 9.12
N TRP A 28 4.78 -8.01 8.39
CA TRP A 28 4.12 -6.75 8.68
C TRP A 28 2.59 -6.89 8.67
N PRO A 29 2.00 -7.72 9.56
CA PRO A 29 0.57 -8.03 9.56
C PRO A 29 -0.30 -6.78 9.72
N GLY A 30 0.20 -5.74 10.40
CA GLY A 30 -0.51 -4.48 10.60
C GLY A 30 -0.83 -3.71 9.30
N LEU A 31 -0.18 -4.04 8.17
CA LEU A 31 -0.56 -3.48 6.87
C LEU A 31 -1.94 -3.96 6.38
N ALA A 32 -2.42 -5.10 6.90
CA ALA A 32 -3.75 -5.67 6.58
C ALA A 32 -4.82 -5.31 7.61
N SER A 33 -4.49 -4.56 8.67
CA SER A 33 -5.44 -4.18 9.71
C SER A 33 -6.63 -3.40 9.15
N GLU A 34 -7.84 -3.61 9.69
CA GLU A 34 -9.03 -2.82 9.36
C GLU A 34 -8.89 -1.34 9.76
N GLU A 35 -8.10 -1.07 10.81
CA GLU A 35 -7.90 0.28 11.36
C GLU A 35 -6.85 1.07 10.56
N PRO A 36 -7.22 2.20 9.92
CA PRO A 36 -6.27 2.99 9.11
C PRO A 36 -5.06 3.51 9.91
N VAL A 37 -5.26 3.76 11.20
CA VAL A 37 -4.19 4.19 12.12
C VAL A 37 -3.15 3.08 12.31
N VAL A 38 -3.58 1.82 12.40
CA VAL A 38 -2.67 0.68 12.52
C VAL A 38 -1.87 0.52 11.22
N ARG A 39 -2.53 0.55 10.06
CA ARG A 39 -1.85 0.51 8.75
C ARG A 39 -0.81 1.63 8.63
N THR A 40 -1.18 2.86 9.00
CA THR A 40 -0.27 4.01 8.99
C THR A 40 0.94 3.80 9.90
N ARG A 41 0.74 3.34 11.14
CA ARG A 41 1.84 3.04 12.06
C ARG A 41 2.78 1.97 11.51
N THR A 42 2.23 0.94 10.89
CA THR A 42 3.02 -0.12 10.26
C THR A 42 3.83 0.40 9.06
N ILE A 43 3.26 1.27 8.22
CA ILE A 43 4.00 1.94 7.15
C ILE A 43 5.19 2.74 7.71
N LEU A 44 4.99 3.51 8.77
CA LEU A 44 6.05 4.29 9.42
C LEU A 44 7.13 3.39 10.06
N ALA A 45 6.74 2.24 10.63
CA ALA A 45 7.70 1.25 11.14
C ALA A 45 8.56 0.65 10.01
N ILE A 46 7.95 0.35 8.85
CA ILE A 46 8.66 -0.08 7.65
C ILE A 46 9.65 1.00 7.20
N GLN A 47 9.24 2.27 7.20
CA GLN A 47 10.14 3.38 6.88
C GLN A 47 11.34 3.42 7.84
N GLY A 48 11.11 3.27 9.14
CA GLY A 48 12.15 3.26 10.18
C GLY A 48 13.18 2.14 10.00
N SER A 49 12.79 0.99 9.44
CA SER A 49 13.72 -0.10 9.12
C SER A 49 14.76 0.29 8.04
N SER A 50 14.46 1.29 7.21
CA SER A 50 15.25 1.68 6.03
C SER A 50 15.55 0.54 5.05
N ASN A 51 14.87 -0.61 5.20
CA ASN A 51 15.08 -1.77 4.35
C ASN A 51 14.24 -1.65 3.08
N ARG A 52 14.91 -1.31 1.98
CA ARG A 52 14.30 -1.11 0.67
C ARG A 52 13.57 -2.35 0.14
N ASN A 53 13.88 -3.55 0.64
CA ASN A 53 13.21 -4.78 0.23
C ASN A 53 11.73 -4.82 0.65
N PHE A 54 11.30 -3.93 1.56
CA PHE A 54 9.90 -3.83 1.96
C PHE A 54 9.05 -2.89 1.11
N ALA A 55 9.64 -2.10 0.20
CA ALA A 55 8.87 -1.19 -0.65
C ALA A 55 7.75 -1.88 -1.46
N PRO A 56 7.97 -3.09 -2.04
CA PRO A 56 6.92 -3.80 -2.75
C PRO A 56 5.65 -4.09 -1.93
N LEU A 57 5.78 -4.24 -0.60
CA LEU A 57 4.63 -4.46 0.29
C LEU A 57 3.73 -3.22 0.40
N LEU A 58 4.24 -2.04 0.06
CA LEU A 58 3.55 -0.77 0.18
C LEU A 58 2.74 -0.40 -1.07
N PHE A 59 3.02 -1.01 -2.23
CA PHE A 59 2.34 -0.64 -3.48
C PHE A 59 0.82 -0.82 -3.43
N PRO A 60 0.27 -1.92 -2.88
CA PRO A 60 -1.18 -2.06 -2.76
C PRO A 60 -1.83 -0.90 -1.98
N LEU A 61 -1.13 -0.33 -0.98
CA LEU A 61 -1.64 0.75 -0.12
C LEU A 61 -1.76 2.11 -0.84
N LEU A 62 -1.25 2.24 -2.07
CA LEU A 62 -1.59 3.35 -2.96
C LEU A 62 -3.08 3.32 -3.37
N ASN A 63 -3.74 2.18 -3.21
CA ASN A 63 -5.18 2.05 -3.41
C ASN A 63 -6.00 1.96 -2.12
N ASP A 64 -5.39 2.21 -0.96
CA ASP A 64 -6.09 2.15 0.33
C ASP A 64 -7.31 3.09 0.36
N PRO A 65 -8.44 2.70 0.96
CA PRO A 65 -9.60 3.58 1.11
C PRO A 65 -9.28 4.85 1.91
N ASP A 66 -8.40 4.77 2.91
CA ASP A 66 -8.03 5.89 3.74
C ASP A 66 -6.95 6.77 3.07
N ARG A 67 -7.18 8.09 3.05
CA ARG A 67 -6.28 9.03 2.37
C ARG A 67 -4.92 9.16 3.06
N TRP A 68 -4.86 9.01 4.38
CA TRP A 68 -3.62 9.11 5.12
C TRP A 68 -2.77 7.87 4.93
N VAL A 69 -3.38 6.68 4.84
CA VAL A 69 -2.66 5.46 4.47
C VAL A 69 -2.02 5.61 3.09
N ARG A 70 -2.76 6.13 2.09
CA ARG A 70 -2.21 6.41 0.75
C ARG A 70 -1.05 7.40 0.75
N TYR A 71 -1.19 8.51 1.47
CA TYR A 71 -0.15 9.52 1.61
C TYR A 71 1.13 8.93 2.23
N ASN A 72 0.98 8.19 3.34
CA ASN A 72 2.11 7.58 4.04
C ASN A 72 2.76 6.49 3.18
N ALA A 73 1.97 5.63 2.51
CA ALA A 73 2.50 4.60 1.61
C ALA A 73 3.35 5.24 0.51
N ARG A 74 2.84 6.26 -0.19
CA ARG A 74 3.60 6.98 -1.21
C ARG A 74 4.86 7.61 -0.64
N SER A 75 4.76 8.31 0.49
CA SER A 75 5.89 8.99 1.12
C SER A 75 7.00 8.01 1.50
N THR A 76 6.63 6.86 2.09
CA THR A 76 7.59 5.81 2.46
C THR A 76 8.19 5.12 1.23
N ILE A 77 7.42 4.86 0.17
CA ILE A 77 7.96 4.35 -1.10
C ILE A 77 9.04 5.30 -1.64
N LEU A 78 8.77 6.61 -1.68
CA LEU A 78 9.74 7.61 -2.13
C LEU A 78 10.96 7.70 -1.21
N TRP A 79 10.76 7.62 0.11
CA TRP A 79 11.85 7.56 1.08
C TRP A 79 12.78 6.38 0.80
N LEU A 80 12.21 5.18 0.65
CA LEU A 80 12.97 3.96 0.35
C LEU A 80 13.60 3.98 -1.05
N ALA A 81 13.11 4.79 -1.99
CA ALA A 81 13.75 4.98 -3.30
C ALA A 81 15.01 5.84 -3.24
N GLY A 82 15.22 6.59 -2.14
CA GLY A 82 16.39 7.46 -1.95
C GLY A 82 16.51 8.51 -3.05
N GLU A 83 17.71 8.65 -3.62
CA GLU A 83 18.01 9.62 -4.68
C GLU A 83 17.14 9.43 -5.93
N ARG A 84 16.69 8.20 -6.20
CA ARG A 84 15.90 7.88 -7.38
C ARG A 84 14.42 8.25 -7.25
N ARG A 85 13.99 8.80 -6.11
CA ARG A 85 12.59 9.21 -5.88
C ARG A 85 12.03 10.18 -6.92
N ASN A 86 12.91 10.99 -7.54
CA ASN A 86 12.50 11.99 -8.53
C ASN A 86 12.09 11.36 -9.88
N THR A 87 12.37 10.07 -10.10
CA THR A 87 11.93 9.34 -11.31
C THR A 87 10.63 8.57 -11.12
N ALA A 88 10.01 8.67 -9.93
CA ALA A 88 8.80 7.95 -9.60
C ALA A 88 7.62 8.37 -10.49
N PRO A 89 6.67 7.45 -10.80
CA PRO A 89 5.42 7.78 -11.47
C PRO A 89 4.72 8.93 -10.75
N LYS A 90 4.03 9.81 -11.50
CA LYS A 90 3.17 10.81 -10.87
C LYS A 90 2.05 10.10 -10.11
N TYR A 91 1.71 10.62 -8.94
CA TYR A 91 0.66 10.04 -8.11
C TYR A 91 0.07 11.13 -7.22
N ASP A 92 -1.24 11.31 -7.32
CA ASP A 92 -2.01 12.15 -6.41
C ASP A 92 -2.82 11.26 -5.46
N TYR A 93 -2.52 11.31 -4.17
CA TYR A 93 -3.19 10.49 -3.16
C TYR A 93 -4.63 10.95 -2.89
N LEU A 94 -5.03 12.15 -3.30
CA LEU A 94 -6.39 12.67 -3.17
C LEU A 94 -7.27 12.35 -4.39
N SER A 95 -6.67 11.91 -5.50
CA SER A 95 -7.40 11.58 -6.72
C SER A 95 -8.40 10.43 -6.51
N PRO A 96 -9.52 10.40 -7.26
CA PRO A 96 -10.54 9.38 -7.12
C PRO A 96 -9.99 7.97 -7.46
N PRO A 97 -10.62 6.89 -6.95
CA PRO A 97 -10.12 5.52 -7.14
C PRO A 97 -9.85 5.14 -8.60
N ARG A 98 -10.67 5.65 -9.53
CA ARG A 98 -10.51 5.41 -10.97
C ARG A 98 -9.14 5.89 -11.47
N GLU A 99 -8.63 7.01 -10.98
CA GLU A 99 -7.35 7.58 -11.41
C GLU A 99 -6.16 6.85 -10.76
N ARG A 100 -6.31 6.35 -9.54
CA ARG A 100 -5.26 5.60 -8.81
C ARG A 100 -5.15 4.12 -9.18
N ARG A 101 -6.10 3.58 -9.94
CA ARG A 101 -6.20 2.13 -10.22
C ARG A 101 -4.93 1.51 -10.82
N TYR A 102 -4.12 2.28 -11.54
CA TYR A 102 -2.84 1.83 -12.12
C TYR A 102 -1.62 2.11 -11.26
N ALA A 103 -1.77 2.83 -10.14
CA ALA A 103 -0.64 3.21 -9.29
C ALA A 103 0.17 1.98 -8.83
N VAL A 104 -0.48 0.85 -8.54
CA VAL A 104 0.22 -0.38 -8.15
C VAL A 104 1.15 -0.87 -9.26
N SER A 105 0.64 -1.05 -10.48
CA SER A 105 1.44 -1.54 -11.62
C SER A 105 2.54 -0.55 -12.01
N ASP A 106 2.22 0.74 -12.04
CA ASP A 106 3.18 1.78 -12.43
C ASP A 106 4.37 1.82 -11.47
N HIS A 107 4.11 1.67 -10.16
CA HIS A 107 5.17 1.66 -9.15
C HIS A 107 5.94 0.35 -9.13
N GLN A 108 5.28 -0.79 -9.36
CA GLN A 108 5.96 -2.07 -9.51
C GLN A 108 6.94 -2.03 -10.68
N GLU A 109 6.49 -1.60 -11.85
CA GLU A 109 7.32 -1.49 -13.05
C GLU A 109 8.48 -0.51 -12.84
N TRP A 110 8.19 0.67 -12.30
CA TRP A 110 9.22 1.65 -11.96
C TRP A 110 10.25 1.08 -10.97
N TRP A 111 9.81 0.41 -9.90
CA TRP A 111 10.69 -0.14 -8.89
C TRP A 111 11.58 -1.26 -9.45
N THR A 112 11.04 -2.14 -10.30
CA THR A 112 11.82 -3.17 -10.98
C THR A 112 12.94 -2.56 -11.82
N ARG A 113 12.68 -1.47 -12.57
CA ARG A 113 13.72 -0.75 -13.31
C ARG A 113 14.80 -0.16 -12.40
N LEU A 114 14.45 0.27 -11.18
CA LEU A 114 15.46 0.72 -10.22
C LEU A 114 16.37 -0.42 -9.72
N SER A 115 15.83 -1.62 -9.62
CA SER A 115 16.53 -2.79 -9.10
C SER A 115 17.36 -3.53 -10.15
N SER A 116 17.13 -3.29 -11.44
CA SER A 116 17.96 -3.81 -12.52
C SER A 116 19.33 -3.11 -12.53
N PRO A 117 20.44 -3.86 -12.72
CA PRO A 117 21.73 -3.26 -13.04
C PRO A 117 21.59 -2.46 -14.35
N GLU A 118 22.24 -1.31 -14.42
CA GLU A 118 22.31 -0.55 -15.67
C GLU A 118 22.94 -1.46 -16.74
N PRO A 119 22.36 -1.56 -17.95
CA PRO A 119 23.04 -2.30 -19.01
C PRO A 119 24.45 -1.69 -19.19
N PRO A 120 25.47 -2.51 -19.49
CA PRO A 120 26.79 -1.97 -19.76
C PRO A 120 26.67 -0.89 -20.85
N GLY A 121 27.26 0.28 -20.59
CA GLY A 121 27.24 1.39 -21.53
C GLY A 121 27.88 1.00 -22.88
N PRO A 122 27.56 1.75 -23.95
CA PRO A 122 28.13 1.51 -25.28
C PRO A 122 29.67 1.62 -25.28
#